data_AF-A0A660RDW2-F1
#
_entry.id   AF-A0A660RDW2-F1
#
_cell.length_a   1.000
_cell.length_b   1.000
_cell.length_c   1.000
_cell.angle_alpha   90.00
_cell.angle_beta   90.00
_cell.angle_gamma   90.00
#
_symmetry.space_group_name_H-M   'P 1'
#
loop_
_entity.id
_entity.type
_entity.pdbx_description
1 polymer ?
#
loop_
_entity_poly.entity_id
_entity_poly.type
_entity_poly.pdbx_seq_one_letter_code
_entity_poly.pdbx_strand_id
1 'polypeptide(L)'
;EHKLAVSLFLCYVLSDMMNKNLSESFVKKNPVFNKFFEEYKSYLRKYSKNFFKWILGYYLGVYDEPPPKIINIQRMSLGYKQTKKEIPPDVLKEMGFFFSEKIKKEITSILNGVRDNPPKDLPSLNRFLNTKALYLWRFLNEEISNLQNRVAKEAVDLVPRRRNIFWFRYLIYGIAVCFAIFLKKIRVPVFLAILLVETWSLYFLYNSTAYIDTMVYAMLIFFGFSFALLISVKRSLTRKRRMDVYLSVLGIAFIVLAFFPRYIDVEELMMSKNQDFLNSPYYGFLKKDVYLNENSPFKKISTSLTSALLASREETKFLVEDLANFLNKLKEAKAMENIEVFQDRLFITTPSFSDFYSYRSFDERRKIFKEQVGKINEYLLNEIAREKKTEKKLKELKKFLAKITTYSAPQFVKDLEDYIGNSFTRVSVTVPVYEDIKDILKKDVSSEIPDLWNYQTKKGLALMLIFMLLFLFSVTKKWIMVLPSAVLASVLAVHSMINHREVSIFVQMGIKDIEITTNAFYNFGMEILVILLTILTIYGILKKEV
;
A
#
# COMPACT_ATOMS: atom_id res chain seq x y z
N GLU A 1 25.75 -9.10 -16.39
CA GLU A 1 25.60 -10.23 -15.45
C GLU A 1 25.59 -9.80 -13.98
N HIS A 2 26.66 -9.19 -13.44
CA HIS A 2 26.72 -8.77 -12.02
C HIS A 2 25.50 -7.94 -11.56
N LYS A 3 25.09 -6.91 -12.32
CA LYS A 3 23.91 -6.10 -12.01
C LYS A 3 22.60 -6.92 -11.95
N LEU A 4 22.46 -7.93 -12.81
CA LEU A 4 21.30 -8.82 -12.82
C LEU A 4 21.32 -9.72 -11.58
N ALA A 5 22.47 -10.29 -11.24
CA ALA A 5 22.64 -11.10 -10.04
C ALA A 5 22.29 -10.33 -8.76
N VAL A 6 22.79 -9.09 -8.63
CA VAL A 6 22.44 -8.20 -7.51
C VAL A 6 20.94 -7.91 -7.47
N SER A 7 20.32 -7.65 -8.63
CA SER A 7 18.88 -7.38 -8.70
C SER A 7 18.04 -8.59 -8.25
N LEU A 8 18.43 -9.80 -8.66
CA LEU A 8 17.79 -11.05 -8.25
C LEU A 8 18.02 -11.36 -6.77
N PHE A 9 19.23 -11.12 -6.26
CA PHE A 9 19.54 -11.25 -4.84
C PHE A 9 18.67 -10.31 -3.99
N LEU A 10 18.50 -9.06 -4.40
CA LEU A 10 17.61 -8.13 -3.72
C LEU A 10 16.14 -8.58 -3.77
N CYS A 11 15.68 -9.18 -4.87
CA CYS A 11 14.35 -9.79 -4.93
C CYS A 11 14.20 -10.92 -3.91
N TYR A 12 15.22 -11.77 -3.78
CA TYR A 12 15.24 -12.85 -2.79
C TYR A 12 15.20 -12.29 -1.36
N VAL A 13 16.08 -11.35 -1.02
CA VAL A 13 16.14 -10.72 0.31
C VAL A 13 14.80 -10.08 0.68
N LEU A 14 14.18 -9.34 -0.24
CA LEU A 14 12.87 -8.74 -0.01
C LEU A 14 11.78 -9.80 0.21
N SER A 15 11.79 -10.88 -0.56
CA SER A 15 10.85 -11.98 -0.36
C SER A 15 11.03 -12.65 1.02
N ASP A 16 12.28 -12.84 1.45
CA ASP A 16 12.63 -13.40 2.75
C ASP A 16 12.23 -12.49 3.91
N MET A 17 12.48 -11.17 3.78
CA MET A 17 12.02 -10.16 4.74
C MET A 17 10.49 -10.14 4.85
N MET A 18 9.79 -10.44 3.75
CA MET A 18 8.35 -10.56 3.73
C MET A 18 7.82 -11.93 4.20
N ASN A 19 8.70 -12.83 4.63
CA ASN A 19 8.40 -14.21 5.00
C ASN A 19 7.58 -14.96 3.92
N LYS A 20 7.85 -14.67 2.64
CA LYS A 20 7.18 -15.25 1.47
C LYS A 20 8.19 -16.01 0.62
N ASN A 21 7.70 -17.06 -0.05
CA ASN A 21 8.48 -17.73 -1.09
C ASN A 21 8.61 -16.80 -2.30
N LEU A 22 9.80 -16.79 -2.91
CA LEU A 22 10.03 -16.06 -4.13
C LEU A 22 9.10 -16.62 -5.22
N SER A 23 8.41 -15.74 -5.93
CA SER A 23 7.52 -16.10 -7.03
C SER A 23 7.84 -15.29 -8.27
N GLU A 24 7.51 -15.82 -9.45
CA GLU A 24 7.76 -15.12 -10.72
C GLU A 24 7.11 -13.74 -10.74
N SER A 25 5.88 -13.65 -10.21
CA SER A 25 5.14 -12.39 -10.08
C SER A 25 5.88 -11.40 -9.19
N PHE A 26 6.48 -11.86 -8.09
CA PHE A 26 7.24 -11.01 -7.18
C PHE A 26 8.50 -10.44 -7.84
N VAL A 27 9.28 -11.30 -8.51
CA VAL A 27 10.50 -10.88 -9.24
C VAL A 27 10.15 -9.87 -10.32
N LYS A 28 9.13 -10.15 -11.14
CA LYS A 28 8.73 -9.29 -12.27
C LYS A 28 8.05 -8.00 -11.86
N LYS A 29 7.54 -7.89 -10.63
CA LYS A 29 7.02 -6.64 -10.07
C LYS A 29 8.07 -5.85 -9.31
N ASN A 30 9.24 -6.43 -9.07
CA ASN A 30 10.28 -5.76 -8.31
C ASN A 30 10.89 -4.59 -9.11
N PRO A 31 10.93 -3.37 -8.54
CA PRO A 31 11.48 -2.20 -9.23
C PRO A 31 12.94 -2.36 -9.65
N VAL A 32 13.76 -3.06 -8.86
CA VAL A 32 15.19 -3.23 -9.14
C VAL A 32 15.40 -4.14 -10.36
N PHE A 33 14.66 -5.24 -10.42
CA PHE A 33 14.69 -6.17 -11.55
C PHE A 33 14.15 -5.53 -12.83
N ASN A 34 13.04 -4.80 -12.75
CA ASN A 34 12.49 -4.09 -13.90
C ASN A 34 13.41 -2.98 -14.40
N LYS A 35 13.99 -2.19 -13.49
CA LYS A 35 14.95 -1.14 -13.84
C LYS A 35 16.15 -1.71 -14.59
N PHE A 36 16.69 -2.85 -14.16
CA PHE A 36 17.77 -3.54 -14.89
C PHE A 36 17.36 -3.84 -16.34
N PHE A 37 16.18 -4.46 -16.55
CA PHE A 37 15.71 -4.81 -17.89
C PHE A 37 15.35 -3.58 -18.73
N GLU A 38 14.88 -2.49 -18.13
CA GLU A 38 14.65 -1.22 -18.81
C GLU A 38 15.96 -0.57 -19.26
N GLU A 39 16.97 -0.50 -18.39
CA GLU A 39 18.31 -0.01 -18.73
C GLU A 39 18.93 -0.86 -19.84
N TYR A 40 18.83 -2.18 -19.73
CA TYR A 40 19.33 -3.13 -20.73
C TYR A 40 18.62 -3.00 -22.08
N LYS A 41 17.28 -2.91 -22.08
CA LYS A 41 16.49 -2.63 -23.29
C LYS A 41 16.86 -1.28 -23.91
N SER A 42 17.02 -0.24 -23.10
CA SER A 42 17.41 1.10 -23.56
C SER A 42 18.80 1.09 -24.21
N TYR A 43 19.77 0.42 -23.58
CA TYR A 43 21.12 0.25 -24.11
C TYR A 43 21.10 -0.46 -25.47
N LEU A 44 20.43 -1.62 -25.58
CA LEU A 44 20.32 -2.35 -26.85
C LEU A 44 19.53 -1.56 -27.90
N ARG A 45 18.47 -0.85 -27.51
CA ARG A 45 17.66 -0.02 -28.43
C ARG A 45 18.48 1.07 -29.12
N LYS A 46 19.44 1.67 -28.41
CA LYS A 46 20.33 2.70 -28.95
C LYS A 46 21.11 2.20 -30.18
N TYR A 47 21.51 0.93 -30.17
CA TYR A 47 22.36 0.32 -31.19
C TYR A 47 21.61 -0.60 -32.17
N SER A 48 20.43 -1.11 -31.81
CA SER A 48 19.62 -2.03 -32.63
C SER A 48 19.28 -1.44 -33.99
N LYS A 49 19.02 -0.13 -34.02
CA LYS A 49 18.76 0.61 -35.27
C LYS A 49 19.94 0.52 -36.23
N ASN A 50 21.16 0.70 -35.75
CA ASN A 50 22.36 0.62 -36.59
C ASN A 50 22.64 -0.83 -37.02
N PHE A 51 22.39 -1.78 -36.13
CA PHE A 51 22.52 -3.21 -36.41
C PHE A 51 21.58 -3.69 -37.54
N PHE A 52 20.29 -3.39 -37.43
CA PHE A 52 19.32 -3.77 -38.45
C PHE A 52 19.50 -3.00 -39.76
N LYS A 53 19.92 -1.73 -39.69
CA LYS A 53 20.33 -0.99 -40.88
C LYS A 53 21.49 -1.65 -41.59
N TRP A 54 22.51 -2.09 -40.85
CA TRP A 54 23.65 -2.77 -41.44
C TRP A 54 23.22 -4.06 -42.15
N ILE A 55 22.37 -4.88 -41.53
CA ILE A 55 21.84 -6.10 -42.15
C ILE A 55 21.06 -5.76 -43.42
N LEU A 56 20.05 -4.89 -43.34
CA LEU A 56 19.22 -4.53 -44.49
C LEU A 56 20.05 -3.87 -45.61
N GLY A 57 20.93 -2.94 -45.25
CA GLY A 57 21.79 -2.24 -46.20
C GLY A 57 22.81 -3.16 -46.87
N TYR A 58 23.33 -4.18 -46.19
CA TYR A 58 24.20 -5.18 -46.82
C TYR A 58 23.47 -5.93 -47.94
N TYR A 59 22.25 -6.41 -47.68
CA TYR A 59 21.42 -7.11 -48.66
C TYR A 59 20.90 -6.23 -49.79
N LEU A 60 20.82 -4.91 -49.59
CA LEU A 60 20.46 -3.93 -50.63
C LEU A 60 21.68 -3.36 -51.37
N GLY A 61 22.89 -3.83 -51.07
CA GLY A 61 24.12 -3.41 -51.75
C GLY A 61 24.67 -2.06 -51.27
N VAL A 62 24.16 -1.55 -50.15
CA VAL A 62 24.51 -0.26 -49.55
C VAL A 62 25.79 -0.33 -48.72
N TYR A 63 25.99 -1.47 -48.05
CA TYR A 63 27.19 -1.77 -47.26
C TYR A 63 27.93 -2.95 -47.90
N ASP A 64 29.25 -2.86 -47.99
CA ASP A 64 30.10 -3.92 -48.57
C ASP A 64 30.51 -4.97 -47.51
N GLU A 65 30.61 -4.57 -46.24
CA GLU A 65 30.92 -5.48 -45.13
C GLU A 65 29.72 -6.38 -44.75
N PRO A 66 29.90 -7.71 -44.64
CA PRO A 66 28.84 -8.62 -44.22
C PRO A 66 28.49 -8.44 -42.74
N PRO A 67 27.18 -8.46 -42.38
CA PRO A 67 26.76 -8.44 -40.99
C PRO A 67 27.16 -9.75 -40.27
N PRO A 68 27.26 -9.74 -38.93
CA PRO A 68 27.69 -10.90 -38.13
C PRO A 68 26.71 -12.08 -38.20
N LYS A 69 25.49 -11.86 -38.69
CA LYS A 69 24.50 -12.91 -38.97
C LYS A 69 24.03 -12.77 -40.41
N ILE A 70 24.32 -13.78 -41.21
CA ILE A 70 23.93 -13.87 -42.62
C ILE A 70 22.63 -14.69 -42.71
N ILE A 71 21.68 -14.17 -43.47
CA ILE A 71 20.44 -14.81 -43.90
C ILE A 71 20.64 -15.33 -45.34
N ASN A 72 20.07 -16.48 -45.67
CA ASN A 72 20.17 -17.07 -47.00
C ASN A 72 19.22 -16.37 -47.99
N ILE A 73 19.62 -15.18 -48.46
CA ILE A 73 18.89 -14.34 -49.42
C ILE A 73 19.88 -13.76 -50.41
N GLN A 74 19.50 -13.72 -51.69
CA GLN A 74 20.31 -13.10 -52.73
C GLN A 74 20.40 -11.58 -52.55
N ARG A 75 21.63 -11.06 -52.52
CA ARG A 75 21.95 -9.64 -52.43
C ARG A 75 21.46 -8.90 -53.68
N MET A 76 20.78 -7.77 -53.47
CA MET A 76 20.43 -6.80 -54.50
C MET A 76 21.50 -5.70 -54.51
N SER A 77 21.80 -5.12 -55.67
CA SER A 77 22.67 -3.95 -55.77
C SER A 77 21.86 -2.76 -56.25
N LEU A 78 21.53 -1.83 -55.33
CA LEU A 78 20.83 -0.60 -55.67
C LEU A 78 21.77 0.53 -56.14
N GLY A 79 23.09 0.29 -56.18
CA GLY A 79 24.09 1.24 -56.68
C GLY A 79 24.49 2.38 -55.72
N TYR A 80 23.97 2.40 -54.50
CA TYR A 80 24.32 3.39 -53.46
C TYR A 80 25.37 2.82 -52.51
N LYS A 81 26.36 3.63 -52.06
CA LYS A 81 27.33 3.22 -51.03
C LYS A 81 27.28 4.12 -49.81
N GLN A 82 27.36 3.55 -48.62
CA GLN A 82 27.44 4.30 -47.35
C GLN A 82 28.45 3.68 -46.39
N THR A 83 28.99 4.51 -45.50
CA THR A 83 29.79 4.04 -44.36
C THR A 83 28.90 3.54 -43.24
N LYS A 84 29.24 2.37 -42.70
CA LYS A 84 28.56 1.78 -41.56
C LYS A 84 28.91 2.58 -40.30
N LYS A 85 27.93 2.73 -39.40
CA LYS A 85 28.18 3.26 -38.06
C LYS A 85 28.74 2.17 -37.16
N GLU A 86 29.77 2.50 -36.37
CA GLU A 86 30.35 1.57 -35.41
C GLU A 86 29.32 1.10 -34.38
N ILE A 87 29.40 -0.19 -34.07
CA ILE A 87 28.60 -0.85 -33.05
C ILE A 87 29.58 -1.53 -32.11
N PRO A 88 29.49 -1.29 -30.78
CA PRO A 88 30.37 -1.92 -29.82
C PRO A 88 30.37 -3.47 -29.91
N PRO A 89 31.52 -4.16 -29.76
CA PRO A 89 31.62 -5.61 -29.92
C PRO A 89 30.75 -6.41 -28.94
N ASP A 90 30.61 -5.94 -27.72
CA ASP A 90 29.71 -6.47 -26.68
C ASP A 90 28.25 -6.45 -27.15
N VAL A 91 27.82 -5.33 -27.75
CA VAL A 91 26.47 -5.21 -28.29
C VAL A 91 26.26 -6.15 -29.48
N LEU A 92 27.25 -6.33 -30.34
CA LEU A 92 27.15 -7.26 -31.48
C LEU A 92 26.94 -8.71 -31.02
N LYS A 93 27.63 -9.12 -29.95
CA LYS A 93 27.46 -10.45 -29.34
C LYS A 93 26.02 -10.64 -28.83
N GLU A 94 25.50 -9.67 -28.09
CA GLU A 94 24.13 -9.69 -27.56
C GLU A 94 23.07 -9.68 -28.68
N MET A 95 23.23 -8.82 -29.68
CA MET A 95 22.34 -8.78 -30.85
C MET A 95 22.35 -10.10 -31.62
N GLY A 96 23.51 -10.75 -31.71
CA GLY A 96 23.66 -12.06 -32.31
C GLY A 96 22.97 -13.18 -31.52
N PHE A 97 22.94 -13.09 -30.19
CA PHE A 97 22.23 -14.02 -29.31
C PHE A 97 20.71 -13.93 -29.48
N PHE A 98 20.14 -12.72 -29.57
CA PHE A 98 18.70 -12.52 -29.77
C PHE A 98 18.24 -12.61 -31.22
N PHE A 99 19.13 -12.88 -32.17
CA PHE A 99 18.79 -12.95 -33.59
C PHE A 99 18.01 -14.25 -33.90
N SER A 100 16.68 -14.20 -33.74
CA SER A 100 15.80 -15.36 -33.87
C SER A 100 15.31 -15.60 -35.31
N GLU A 101 14.78 -16.80 -35.56
CA GLU A 101 14.13 -17.14 -36.85
C GLU A 101 12.97 -16.21 -37.20
N LYS A 102 12.28 -15.67 -36.20
CA LYS A 102 11.20 -14.69 -36.40
C LYS A 102 11.74 -13.40 -37.02
N ILE A 103 12.87 -12.90 -36.51
CA ILE A 103 13.55 -11.72 -37.05
C ILE A 103 14.04 -11.99 -38.48
N LYS A 104 14.58 -13.19 -38.76
CA LYS A 104 15.00 -13.58 -40.11
C LYS A 104 13.83 -13.53 -41.10
N LYS A 105 12.69 -14.16 -40.78
CA LYS A 105 11.50 -14.16 -41.63
C LYS A 105 11.00 -12.74 -41.96
N GLU A 106 10.98 -11.86 -40.96
CA GLU A 106 10.57 -10.47 -41.15
C GLU A 106 11.56 -9.69 -42.02
N ILE A 107 12.86 -9.89 -41.84
CA ILE A 107 13.88 -9.32 -42.72
C ILE A 107 13.69 -9.82 -44.15
N THR A 108 13.44 -11.12 -44.36
CA THR A 108 13.15 -11.69 -45.68
C THR A 108 11.92 -11.05 -46.32
N SER A 109 10.82 -10.88 -45.57
CA SER A 109 9.61 -10.22 -46.05
C SER A 109 9.86 -8.76 -46.44
N ILE A 110 10.61 -8.02 -45.62
CA ILE A 110 10.98 -6.63 -45.89
C ILE A 110 11.82 -6.53 -47.18
N LEU A 111 12.80 -7.42 -47.37
CA LEU A 111 13.67 -7.42 -48.54
C LEU A 111 12.94 -7.86 -49.82
N ASN A 112 12.00 -8.81 -49.72
CA ASN A 112 11.16 -9.21 -50.85
C ASN A 112 10.24 -8.07 -51.28
N GLY A 113 9.60 -7.35 -50.34
CA GLY A 113 8.77 -6.19 -50.68
C GLY A 113 9.54 -5.02 -51.33
N VAL A 114 10.86 -4.94 -51.12
CA VAL A 114 11.73 -3.98 -51.83
C VAL A 114 12.01 -4.41 -53.28
N ARG A 115 11.98 -5.72 -53.59
CA ARG A 115 12.07 -6.21 -54.97
C ARG A 115 10.88 -5.74 -55.80
N ASP A 116 9.70 -5.71 -55.20
CA ASP A 116 8.47 -5.30 -55.88
C ASP A 116 8.36 -3.78 -56.02
N ASN A 117 8.96 -3.00 -55.11
CA ASN A 117 8.93 -1.54 -55.16
C ASN A 117 10.23 -0.91 -54.57
N PRO A 118 11.28 -0.73 -55.40
CA PRO A 118 12.58 -0.25 -54.93
C PRO A 118 12.56 1.26 -54.59
N PRO A 119 13.35 1.70 -53.59
CA PRO A 119 13.50 3.12 -53.27
C PRO A 119 14.07 3.89 -54.46
N LYS A 120 13.45 5.03 -54.80
CA LYS A 120 13.78 5.83 -55.99
C LYS A 120 15.08 6.64 -55.86
N ASP A 121 15.44 7.05 -54.65
CA ASP A 121 16.56 7.94 -54.35
C ASP A 121 17.20 7.66 -52.98
N LEU A 122 18.41 8.19 -52.76
CA LEU A 122 19.19 8.00 -51.52
C LEU A 122 18.45 8.49 -50.24
N PRO A 123 17.77 9.66 -50.25
CA PRO A 123 16.88 10.06 -49.15
C PRO A 123 15.76 9.05 -48.84
N SER A 124 15.08 8.51 -49.85
CA SER A 124 14.03 7.50 -49.63
C SER A 124 14.58 6.18 -49.11
N LEU A 125 15.75 5.74 -49.60
CA LEU A 125 16.46 4.58 -49.07
C LEU A 125 16.82 4.78 -47.60
N ASN A 126 17.32 5.96 -47.23
CA ASN A 126 17.64 6.28 -45.84
C ASN A 126 16.39 6.30 -44.94
N ARG A 127 15.28 6.88 -45.41
CA ARG A 127 14.00 6.84 -44.68
C ARG A 127 13.52 5.40 -44.50
N PHE A 128 13.56 4.60 -45.56
CA PHE A 128 13.19 3.19 -45.54
C PHE A 128 14.02 2.40 -44.50
N LEU A 129 15.35 2.49 -44.59
CA LEU A 129 16.27 1.80 -43.67
C LEU A 129 16.05 2.24 -42.22
N ASN A 130 15.82 3.53 -41.97
CA ASN A 130 15.49 4.04 -40.62
C ASN A 130 14.18 3.44 -40.08
N THR A 131 13.12 3.47 -40.88
CA THR A 131 11.77 3.04 -40.47
C THR A 131 11.73 1.53 -40.27
N LYS A 132 12.29 0.74 -41.19
CA LYS A 132 12.29 -0.72 -41.09
C LYS A 132 13.23 -1.24 -40.00
N ALA A 133 14.37 -0.59 -39.77
CA ALA A 133 15.22 -0.92 -38.62
C ALA A 133 14.53 -0.63 -37.28
N LEU A 134 13.74 0.46 -37.18
CA LEU A 134 12.92 0.74 -35.99
C LEU A 134 11.78 -0.26 -35.82
N TYR A 135 11.19 -0.75 -36.92
CA TYR A 135 10.17 -1.79 -36.87
C TYR A 135 10.75 -3.13 -36.34
N LEU A 136 11.94 -3.52 -36.80
CA LEU A 136 12.60 -4.77 -36.37
C LEU A 136 12.97 -4.79 -34.88
N TRP A 137 13.12 -3.62 -34.24
CA TRP A 137 13.27 -3.51 -32.79
C TRP A 137 12.12 -4.18 -32.02
N ARG A 138 10.89 -4.18 -32.54
CA ARG A 138 9.74 -4.81 -31.85
C ARG A 138 10.00 -6.28 -31.55
N PHE A 139 10.51 -7.02 -32.53
CA PHE A 139 10.80 -8.45 -32.40
C PHE A 139 11.98 -8.71 -31.47
N LEU A 140 13.02 -7.87 -31.54
CA LEU A 140 14.14 -7.94 -30.60
C LEU A 140 13.68 -7.70 -29.15
N ASN A 141 12.79 -6.73 -28.95
CA ASN A 141 12.23 -6.41 -27.63
C ASN A 141 11.34 -7.55 -27.08
N GLU A 142 10.63 -8.27 -27.94
CA GLU A 142 9.91 -9.50 -27.57
C GLU A 142 10.89 -10.57 -27.04
N GLU A 143 11.99 -10.83 -27.73
CA GLU A 143 13.00 -11.81 -27.29
C GLU A 143 13.66 -11.43 -25.95
N ILE A 144 13.96 -10.15 -25.75
CA ILE A 144 14.50 -9.65 -24.48
C ILE A 144 13.46 -9.82 -23.36
N SER A 145 12.17 -9.61 -23.66
CA SER A 145 11.09 -9.82 -22.69
C SER A 145 10.88 -11.30 -22.37
N ASN A 146 11.10 -12.20 -23.34
CA ASN A 146 11.11 -13.64 -23.11
C ASN A 146 12.30 -14.06 -22.23
N LEU A 147 13.47 -13.44 -22.41
CA LEU A 147 14.60 -13.64 -21.49
C LEU A 147 14.26 -13.17 -20.08
N GLN A 148 13.65 -11.99 -19.93
CA GLN A 148 13.18 -11.49 -18.62
C GLN A 148 12.27 -12.50 -17.91
N ASN A 149 11.36 -13.13 -18.65
CA ASN A 149 10.47 -14.17 -18.11
C ASN A 149 11.25 -15.42 -17.68
N ARG A 150 12.17 -15.90 -18.53
CA ARG A 150 12.99 -17.09 -18.24
C ARG A 150 13.89 -16.87 -17.02
N VAL A 151 14.58 -15.75 -16.96
CA VAL A 151 15.45 -15.39 -15.82
C VAL A 151 14.64 -15.33 -14.53
N ALA A 152 13.43 -14.74 -14.55
CA ALA A 152 12.57 -14.72 -13.38
C ALA A 152 12.14 -16.12 -12.93
N LYS A 153 11.84 -17.01 -13.88
CA LYS A 153 11.48 -18.40 -13.60
C LYS A 153 12.65 -19.21 -13.05
N GLU A 154 13.80 -19.18 -13.71
CA GLU A 154 15.01 -19.87 -13.26
C GLU A 154 15.44 -19.40 -11.87
N ALA A 155 15.34 -18.09 -11.60
CA ALA A 155 15.63 -17.56 -10.27
C ALA A 155 14.69 -18.12 -9.19
N VAL A 156 13.41 -18.34 -9.50
CA VAL A 156 12.43 -18.93 -8.58
C VAL A 156 12.69 -20.42 -8.36
N ASP A 157 13.12 -21.13 -9.40
CA ASP A 157 13.38 -22.57 -9.35
C ASP A 157 14.70 -22.89 -8.61
N LEU A 158 15.70 -22.01 -8.70
CA LEU A 158 16.97 -22.13 -7.97
C LEU A 158 16.86 -21.78 -6.48
N VAL A 159 15.87 -20.96 -6.10
CA VAL A 159 15.72 -20.52 -4.71
C VAL A 159 15.06 -21.61 -3.86
N PRO A 160 15.65 -21.99 -2.71
CA PRO A 160 15.05 -22.98 -1.83
C PRO A 160 13.69 -22.49 -1.31
N ARG A 161 12.65 -23.28 -1.56
CA ARG A 161 11.30 -22.97 -1.06
C ARG A 161 11.19 -23.31 0.43
N ARG A 162 10.80 -22.34 1.24
CA ARG A 162 10.42 -22.59 2.63
C ARG A 162 9.07 -23.29 2.65
N ARG A 163 9.07 -24.56 3.06
CA ARG A 163 7.84 -25.31 3.36
C ARG A 163 7.57 -25.17 4.85
N ASN A 164 6.57 -24.37 5.21
CA ASN A 164 6.06 -24.38 6.57
C ASN A 164 5.15 -25.61 6.73
N ILE A 165 5.68 -26.69 7.30
CA ILE A 165 4.93 -27.94 7.58
C ILE A 165 4.29 -27.88 8.98
N PHE A 166 4.60 -26.85 9.77
CA PHE A 166 4.21 -26.76 11.17
C PHE A 166 2.70 -26.74 11.39
N TRP A 167 1.92 -26.25 10.40
CA TRP A 167 0.46 -26.27 10.45
C TRP A 167 -0.13 -27.69 10.50
N PHE A 168 0.61 -28.72 10.07
CA PHE A 168 0.14 -30.11 10.09
C PHE A 168 -0.17 -30.60 11.52
N ARG A 169 0.40 -29.96 12.55
CA ARG A 169 0.08 -30.23 13.96
C ARG A 169 -1.42 -30.12 14.25
N TYR A 170 -2.12 -29.18 13.61
CA TYR A 170 -3.56 -28.99 13.85
C TYR A 170 -4.37 -30.18 13.32
N LEU A 171 -3.94 -30.79 12.21
CA LEU A 171 -4.55 -32.01 11.68
C LEU A 171 -4.31 -33.19 12.63
N ILE A 172 -3.10 -33.31 13.18
CA ILE A 172 -2.78 -34.29 14.21
C ILE A 172 -3.65 -34.08 15.46
N TYR A 173 -3.83 -32.83 15.92
CA TYR A 173 -4.71 -32.52 17.05
C TYR A 173 -6.16 -32.90 16.77
N GLY A 174 -6.67 -32.61 15.56
CA GLY A 174 -8.02 -33.00 15.15
C GLY A 174 -8.23 -34.51 15.22
N ILE A 175 -7.29 -35.29 14.68
CA ILE A 175 -7.33 -36.76 14.75
C ILE A 175 -7.27 -37.24 16.20
N ALA A 176 -6.36 -36.70 17.02
CA ALA A 176 -6.22 -37.06 18.42
C ALA A 176 -7.50 -36.77 19.23
N VAL A 177 -8.14 -35.63 18.99
CA VAL A 177 -9.43 -35.25 19.61
C VAL A 177 -10.54 -36.20 19.17
N CYS A 178 -10.62 -36.57 17.90
CA CYS A 178 -11.58 -37.58 17.41
C CYS A 178 -11.40 -38.91 18.14
N PHE A 179 -10.17 -39.45 18.22
CA PHE A 179 -9.89 -40.67 18.97
C PHE A 179 -10.24 -40.55 20.46
N ALA A 180 -9.94 -39.40 21.08
CA ALA A 180 -10.31 -39.13 22.47
C ALA A 180 -11.83 -39.12 22.69
N ILE A 181 -12.62 -38.63 21.73
CA ILE A 181 -14.08 -38.68 21.81
C ILE A 181 -14.56 -40.13 21.83
N PHE A 182 -14.01 -41.02 21.01
CA PHE A 182 -14.38 -42.44 21.00
C PHE A 182 -13.88 -43.18 22.27
N LEU A 183 -12.64 -42.95 22.68
CA LEU A 183 -12.00 -43.62 23.80
C LEU A 183 -12.03 -42.74 25.06
N LYS A 184 -13.11 -42.84 25.84
CA LYS A 184 -13.34 -42.00 27.04
C LYS A 184 -12.15 -41.95 28.02
N LYS A 185 -11.38 -43.04 28.14
CA LYS A 185 -10.22 -43.15 29.06
C LYS A 185 -9.04 -42.25 28.67
N ILE A 186 -8.83 -41.97 27.38
CA ILE A 186 -7.68 -41.17 26.92
C ILE A 186 -8.00 -39.67 26.76
N ARG A 187 -9.23 -39.23 27.07
CA ARG A 187 -9.62 -37.82 26.92
C ARG A 187 -8.73 -36.86 27.70
N VAL A 188 -8.57 -37.14 29.00
CA VAL A 188 -7.76 -36.32 29.91
C VAL A 188 -6.32 -36.18 29.41
N PRO A 189 -5.57 -37.27 29.16
CA PRO A 189 -4.18 -37.14 28.72
C PRO A 189 -4.06 -36.48 27.34
N VAL A 190 -4.97 -36.72 26.41
CA VAL A 190 -4.93 -36.08 25.07
C VAL A 190 -5.10 -34.56 25.17
N PHE A 191 -6.13 -34.07 25.89
CA PHE A 191 -6.34 -32.62 26.03
C PHE A 191 -5.21 -31.95 26.81
N LEU A 192 -4.69 -32.61 27.84
CA LEU A 192 -3.53 -32.12 28.60
C LEU A 192 -2.28 -32.03 27.71
N ALA A 193 -2.02 -33.05 26.89
CA ALA A 193 -0.88 -33.04 25.97
C ALA A 193 -0.99 -31.92 24.93
N ILE A 194 -2.19 -31.73 24.34
CA ILE A 194 -2.44 -30.63 23.40
C ILE A 194 -2.21 -29.28 24.08
N LEU A 195 -2.74 -29.08 25.29
CA LEU A 195 -2.56 -27.84 26.05
C LEU A 195 -1.10 -27.55 26.38
N LEU A 196 -0.34 -28.56 26.81
CA LEU A 196 1.09 -28.39 27.13
C LEU A 196 1.89 -28.04 25.88
N VAL A 197 1.71 -28.82 24.81
CA VAL A 197 2.41 -28.59 23.54
C VAL A 197 2.08 -27.21 23.00
N GLU A 198 0.82 -26.79 23.08
CA GLU A 198 0.40 -25.51 22.51
C GLU A 198 0.76 -24.31 23.38
N THR A 199 0.80 -24.46 24.70
CA THR A 199 1.36 -23.45 25.61
C THR A 199 2.84 -23.21 25.30
N TRP A 200 3.60 -24.29 25.10
CA TRP A 200 5.01 -24.21 24.74
C TRP A 200 5.22 -23.62 23.32
N SER A 201 4.43 -24.09 22.35
CA SER A 201 4.54 -23.64 20.96
C SER A 201 4.20 -22.16 20.80
N LEU A 202 3.16 -21.67 21.50
CA LEU A 202 2.73 -20.28 21.47
C LEU A 202 3.83 -19.35 22.00
N TYR A 203 4.61 -19.77 22.97
CA TYR A 203 5.65 -18.93 23.55
C TYR A 203 6.90 -18.85 22.67
N PHE A 204 7.40 -20.00 22.20
CA PHE A 204 8.70 -20.07 21.51
C PHE A 204 8.59 -19.99 19.98
N LEU A 205 7.59 -20.66 19.39
CA LEU A 205 7.51 -20.88 17.95
C LEU A 205 6.44 -20.04 17.26
N TYR A 206 5.61 -19.34 18.03
CA TYR A 206 4.55 -18.52 17.47
C TYR A 206 5.08 -17.49 16.49
N ASN A 207 4.46 -17.43 15.32
CA ASN A 207 4.75 -16.46 14.30
C ASN A 207 3.46 -15.75 13.89
N SER A 208 3.32 -14.49 14.31
CA SER A 208 2.21 -13.60 13.99
C SER A 208 2.03 -13.36 12.48
N THR A 209 3.07 -13.61 11.68
CA THR A 209 2.99 -13.49 10.21
C THR A 209 2.44 -14.75 9.53
N ALA A 210 2.36 -15.88 10.24
CA ALA A 210 1.87 -17.12 9.67
C ALA A 210 0.34 -17.09 9.54
N TYR A 211 -0.15 -17.13 8.29
CA TYR A 211 -1.58 -17.02 7.97
C TYR A 211 -2.43 -18.10 8.65
N ILE A 212 -2.00 -19.36 8.58
CA ILE A 212 -2.78 -20.48 9.13
C ILE A 212 -2.88 -20.38 10.65
N ASP A 213 -1.76 -20.10 11.34
CA ASP A 213 -1.75 -19.95 12.79
C ASP A 213 -2.66 -18.80 13.24
N THR A 214 -2.54 -17.64 12.57
CA THR A 214 -3.37 -16.47 12.86
C THR A 214 -4.86 -16.77 12.66
N MET A 215 -5.21 -17.48 11.58
CA MET A 215 -6.59 -17.89 11.31
C MET A 215 -7.13 -18.84 12.38
N VAL A 216 -6.36 -19.86 12.76
CA VAL A 216 -6.76 -20.86 13.78
C VAL A 216 -6.96 -20.19 15.14
N TYR A 217 -6.04 -19.33 15.56
CA TYR A 217 -6.15 -18.62 16.84
C TYR A 217 -7.30 -17.61 16.85
N ALA A 218 -7.52 -16.89 15.75
CA ALA A 218 -8.66 -15.97 15.63
C ALA A 218 -10.01 -16.71 15.62
N MET A 219 -10.12 -17.84 14.92
CA MET A 219 -11.38 -18.58 14.81
C MET A 219 -11.70 -19.41 16.06
N LEU A 220 -10.73 -20.07 16.67
CA LEU A 220 -10.97 -20.99 17.78
C LEU A 220 -10.72 -20.35 19.14
N ILE A 221 -9.55 -19.76 19.35
CA ILE A 221 -9.16 -19.25 20.68
C ILE A 221 -9.97 -18.01 21.03
N PHE A 222 -10.05 -17.02 20.13
CA PHE A 222 -10.74 -15.76 20.42
C PHE A 222 -12.26 -15.94 20.62
N PHE A 223 -12.94 -16.64 19.70
CA PHE A 223 -14.37 -16.92 19.85
C PHE A 223 -14.65 -17.86 21.02
N GLY A 224 -13.81 -18.88 21.21
CA GLY A 224 -13.91 -19.79 22.34
C GLY A 224 -13.74 -19.07 23.68
N PHE A 225 -12.77 -18.16 23.79
CA PHE A 225 -12.58 -17.30 24.96
C PHE A 225 -13.79 -16.42 25.21
N SER A 226 -14.31 -15.75 24.17
CA SER A 226 -15.49 -14.88 24.27
C SER A 226 -16.71 -15.65 24.79
N PHE A 227 -16.95 -16.85 24.25
CA PHE A 227 -18.04 -17.72 24.72
C PHE A 227 -17.82 -18.23 26.14
N ALA A 228 -16.58 -18.63 26.48
CA ALA A 228 -16.21 -19.05 27.83
C ALA A 228 -16.40 -17.92 28.86
N LEU A 229 -16.07 -16.68 28.49
CA LEU A 229 -16.27 -15.50 29.33
C LEU A 229 -17.76 -15.26 29.57
N LEU A 230 -18.59 -15.29 28.51
CA LEU A 230 -20.04 -15.15 28.63
C LEU A 230 -20.66 -16.24 29.53
N ILE A 231 -20.20 -17.48 29.39
CA ILE A 231 -20.62 -18.58 30.26
C ILE A 231 -20.23 -18.29 31.71
N SER A 232 -18.98 -17.87 31.95
CA SER A 232 -18.49 -17.59 33.30
C SER A 232 -19.28 -16.47 33.95
N VAL A 233 -19.53 -15.37 33.23
CA VAL A 233 -20.30 -14.21 33.71
C VAL A 233 -21.75 -14.61 33.99
N LYS A 234 -22.40 -15.35 33.08
CA LYS A 234 -23.76 -15.86 33.28
C LYS A 234 -23.84 -16.74 34.53
N ARG A 235 -22.88 -17.65 34.73
CA ARG A 235 -22.82 -18.52 35.91
C ARG A 235 -22.56 -17.73 37.19
N SER A 236 -21.70 -16.72 37.14
CA SER A 236 -21.42 -15.80 38.24
C SER A 236 -22.70 -15.12 38.73
N LEU A 237 -23.52 -14.60 37.82
CA LEU A 237 -24.78 -13.94 38.14
C LEU A 237 -25.88 -14.90 38.63
N THR A 238 -26.01 -16.08 38.00
CA THR A 238 -27.12 -17.02 38.27
C THR A 238 -26.87 -17.97 39.43
N ARG A 239 -25.66 -18.53 39.53
CA ARG A 239 -25.31 -19.56 40.53
C ARG A 239 -24.52 -19.01 41.70
N LYS A 240 -23.98 -17.80 41.58
CA LYS A 240 -23.18 -17.09 42.61
C LYS A 240 -22.08 -17.92 43.28
N ARG A 241 -21.52 -18.91 42.57
CA ARG A 241 -20.36 -19.67 43.06
C ARG A 241 -19.12 -18.79 43.00
N ARG A 242 -18.34 -18.74 44.09
CA ARG A 242 -17.15 -17.89 44.19
C ARG A 242 -16.16 -18.10 43.04
N MET A 243 -15.97 -19.34 42.59
CA MET A 243 -15.09 -19.64 41.45
C MET A 243 -15.53 -19.01 40.14
N ASP A 244 -16.83 -19.07 39.84
CA ASP A 244 -17.37 -18.48 38.60
C ASP A 244 -17.26 -16.95 38.66
N VAL A 245 -17.36 -16.34 39.85
CA VAL A 245 -17.09 -14.91 40.08
C VAL A 245 -15.62 -14.59 39.81
N TYR A 246 -14.68 -15.32 40.42
CA TYR A 246 -13.25 -15.06 40.25
C TYR A 246 -12.79 -15.20 38.79
N LEU A 247 -13.24 -16.24 38.08
CA LEU A 247 -12.97 -16.38 36.65
C LEU A 247 -13.55 -15.22 35.84
N SER A 248 -14.77 -14.77 36.16
CA SER A 248 -15.37 -13.62 35.47
C SER A 248 -14.57 -12.34 35.68
N VAL A 249 -14.18 -12.04 36.92
CA VAL A 249 -13.35 -10.88 37.25
C VAL A 249 -12.02 -10.93 36.52
N LEU A 250 -11.37 -12.10 36.52
CA LEU A 250 -10.07 -12.28 35.89
C LEU A 250 -10.15 -12.19 34.35
N GLY A 251 -11.23 -12.69 33.75
CA GLY A 251 -11.52 -12.51 32.32
C GLY A 251 -11.84 -11.07 31.92
N ILE A 252 -12.53 -10.31 32.78
CA ILE A 252 -12.77 -8.87 32.56
C ILE A 252 -11.47 -8.08 32.72
N ALA A 253 -10.68 -8.38 33.74
CA ALA A 253 -9.37 -7.76 33.97
C ALA A 253 -8.42 -7.99 32.79
N PHE A 254 -8.47 -9.18 32.18
CA PHE A 254 -7.76 -9.47 30.94
C PHE A 254 -8.16 -8.52 29.80
N ILE A 255 -9.46 -8.28 29.58
CA ILE A 255 -9.91 -7.36 28.52
C ILE A 255 -9.35 -5.96 28.78
N VAL A 256 -9.44 -5.47 30.01
CA VAL A 256 -8.92 -4.15 30.37
C VAL A 256 -7.40 -4.09 30.11
N LEU A 257 -6.63 -5.03 30.65
CA LEU A 257 -5.17 -5.05 30.54
C LEU A 257 -4.65 -5.30 29.11
N ALA A 258 -5.43 -5.97 28.26
CA ALA A 258 -5.09 -6.13 26.85
C ALA A 258 -4.97 -4.79 26.10
N PHE A 259 -5.69 -3.75 26.56
CA PHE A 259 -5.65 -2.40 26.01
C PHE A 259 -4.77 -1.42 26.81
N PHE A 260 -4.06 -1.90 27.84
CA PHE A 260 -3.02 -1.11 28.48
C PHE A 260 -1.67 -1.29 27.76
N PRO A 261 -0.85 -0.23 27.66
CA PRO A 261 0.50 -0.33 27.12
C PRO A 261 1.34 -1.28 27.97
N ARG A 262 2.06 -2.17 27.28
CA ARG A 262 3.01 -3.12 27.88
C ARG A 262 4.36 -2.44 28.12
N TYR A 263 4.80 -1.62 27.16
CA TYR A 263 5.94 -0.73 27.30
C TYR A 263 5.46 0.70 27.17
N ILE A 264 5.84 1.53 28.13
CA ILE A 264 5.52 2.97 28.16
C ILE A 264 6.79 3.73 27.84
N ASP A 265 6.70 4.70 26.94
CA ASP A 265 7.80 5.56 26.50
C ASP A 265 8.98 4.79 25.86
N VAL A 266 8.75 4.14 24.71
CA VAL A 266 9.80 3.44 23.95
C VAL A 266 10.60 4.41 23.07
N GLU A 267 11.62 5.04 23.65
CA GLU A 267 12.46 6.03 22.97
C GLU A 267 13.16 5.51 21.72
N GLU A 268 13.52 4.22 21.67
CA GLU A 268 14.25 3.62 20.55
C GLU A 268 13.44 3.61 19.24
N LEU A 269 12.13 3.77 19.31
CA LEU A 269 11.24 3.84 18.15
C LEU A 269 11.01 5.28 17.65
N MET A 270 11.54 6.28 18.36
CA MET A 270 11.42 7.67 17.93
C MET A 270 12.17 7.89 16.62
N MET A 271 11.47 8.43 15.62
CA MET A 271 12.08 8.74 14.32
C MET A 271 13.25 9.72 14.45
N SER A 272 13.19 10.63 15.43
CA SER A 272 14.26 11.60 15.73
C SER A 272 15.56 10.97 16.24
N LYS A 273 15.48 9.83 16.94
CA LYS A 273 16.65 9.07 17.42
C LYS A 273 17.29 8.19 16.34
N ASN A 274 16.56 7.89 15.25
CA ASN A 274 17.03 7.00 14.18
C ASN A 274 17.60 7.79 12.99
N GLN A 275 18.81 8.35 13.16
CA GLN A 275 19.49 9.14 12.11
C GLN A 275 19.83 8.32 10.87
N ASP A 276 20.14 7.03 11.04
CA ASP A 276 20.42 6.12 9.93
C ASP A 276 19.21 5.97 9.01
N PHE A 277 17.99 5.92 9.57
CA PHE A 277 16.77 5.91 8.78
C PHE A 277 16.60 7.18 7.94
N LEU A 278 16.84 8.38 8.53
CA LEU A 278 16.72 9.66 7.83
C LEU A 278 17.71 9.78 6.67
N ASN A 279 18.90 9.21 6.82
CA ASN A 279 19.93 9.17 5.78
C ASN A 279 19.77 8.01 4.78
N SER A 280 18.82 7.10 5.02
CA SER A 280 18.62 5.92 4.18
C SER A 280 17.81 6.21 2.90
N PRO A 281 17.93 5.35 1.87
CA PRO A 281 17.03 5.38 0.71
C PRO A 281 15.54 5.21 1.07
N TYR A 282 15.23 4.62 2.23
CA TYR A 282 13.87 4.40 2.70
C TYR A 282 13.16 5.68 3.15
N TYR A 283 13.90 6.72 3.52
CA TYR A 283 13.33 8.03 3.81
C TYR A 283 12.56 8.61 2.61
N GLY A 284 13.11 8.44 1.40
CA GLY A 284 12.44 8.84 0.16
C GLY A 284 11.16 8.06 -0.12
N PHE A 285 11.09 6.78 0.29
CA PHE A 285 9.87 5.98 0.20
C PHE A 285 8.81 6.45 1.20
N LEU A 286 9.19 6.79 2.43
CA LEU A 286 8.26 7.38 3.40
C LEU A 286 7.62 8.68 2.87
N LYS A 287 8.43 9.59 2.30
CA LYS A 287 7.89 10.81 1.67
C LYS A 287 6.90 10.50 0.55
N LYS A 288 7.21 9.50 -0.29
CA LYS A 288 6.32 9.02 -1.36
C LYS A 288 5.00 8.48 -0.82
N ASP A 289 5.04 7.67 0.21
CA ASP A 289 3.85 7.05 0.78
C ASP A 289 2.97 8.06 1.52
N VAL A 290 3.58 9.08 2.14
CA VAL A 290 2.85 10.09 2.93
C VAL A 290 2.32 11.25 2.09
N TYR A 291 3.13 11.82 1.18
CA TYR A 291 2.75 13.06 0.49
C TYR A 291 3.22 13.28 -0.96
N LEU A 292 4.26 12.59 -1.46
CA LEU A 292 4.74 12.82 -2.83
C LEU A 292 3.98 12.03 -3.90
N ASN A 293 3.56 10.78 -3.64
CA ASN A 293 2.83 9.98 -4.64
C ASN A 293 1.39 10.49 -4.83
N GLU A 294 0.84 10.31 -6.04
CA GLU A 294 -0.55 10.66 -6.35
C GLU A 294 -1.58 9.96 -5.45
N ASN A 295 -1.28 8.72 -5.06
CA ASN A 295 -2.13 7.90 -4.20
C ASN A 295 -1.89 8.11 -2.69
N SER A 296 -0.96 8.99 -2.33
CA SER A 296 -0.64 9.27 -0.93
C SER A 296 -1.84 9.89 -0.20
N PRO A 297 -1.97 9.66 1.13
CA PRO A 297 -3.07 10.22 1.91
C PRO A 297 -3.15 11.75 1.81
N PHE A 298 -2.01 12.45 1.91
CA PHE A 298 -1.98 13.90 1.75
C PHE A 298 -2.51 14.31 0.37
N LYS A 299 -1.99 13.71 -0.72
CA LYS A 299 -2.37 14.12 -2.07
C LYS A 299 -3.84 13.84 -2.37
N LYS A 300 -4.41 12.76 -1.85
CA LYS A 300 -5.85 12.46 -1.95
C LYS A 300 -6.69 13.54 -1.25
N ILE A 301 -6.31 13.91 -0.03
CA ILE A 301 -7.04 14.94 0.74
C ILE A 301 -6.88 16.30 0.06
N SER A 302 -5.64 16.69 -0.27
CA SER A 302 -5.34 17.99 -0.88
C SER A 302 -6.00 18.14 -2.23
N THR A 303 -5.91 17.13 -3.11
CA THR A 303 -6.54 17.19 -4.44
C THR A 303 -8.06 17.28 -4.31
N SER A 304 -8.67 16.50 -3.41
CA SER A 304 -10.12 16.59 -3.18
C SER A 304 -10.56 17.96 -2.67
N LEU A 305 -9.77 18.57 -1.78
CA LEU A 305 -9.98 19.92 -1.26
C LEU A 305 -9.82 20.97 -2.35
N THR A 306 -8.69 20.96 -3.07
CA THR A 306 -8.41 21.87 -4.19
C THR A 306 -9.47 21.77 -5.27
N SER A 307 -9.92 20.57 -5.65
CA SER A 307 -11.00 20.41 -6.63
C SER A 307 -12.33 21.00 -6.14
N ALA A 308 -12.66 20.89 -4.86
CA ALA A 308 -13.89 21.49 -4.32
C ALA A 308 -13.82 23.02 -4.36
N LEU A 309 -12.68 23.60 -3.96
CA LEU A 309 -12.44 25.04 -3.98
C LEU A 309 -12.40 25.61 -5.40
N LEU A 310 -11.74 24.92 -6.33
CA LEU A 310 -11.71 25.31 -7.74
C LEU A 310 -13.10 25.23 -8.37
N ALA A 311 -13.87 24.17 -8.07
CA ALA A 311 -15.25 24.06 -8.53
C ALA A 311 -16.12 25.22 -8.00
N SER A 312 -15.99 25.57 -6.72
CA SER A 312 -16.68 26.74 -6.15
C SER A 312 -16.30 28.01 -6.94
N ARG A 313 -15.00 28.31 -7.08
CA ARG A 313 -14.54 29.48 -7.83
C ARG A 313 -15.04 29.55 -9.27
N GLU A 314 -14.91 28.47 -10.03
CA GLU A 314 -15.31 28.47 -11.45
C GLU A 314 -16.84 28.56 -11.60
N GLU A 315 -17.61 27.86 -10.77
CA GLU A 315 -19.08 27.96 -10.77
C GLU A 315 -19.57 29.35 -10.35
N THR A 316 -18.88 30.00 -9.40
CA THR A 316 -19.17 31.40 -9.05
C THR A 316 -18.91 32.32 -10.25
N LYS A 317 -17.81 32.13 -10.98
CA LYS A 317 -17.53 32.91 -12.20
C LYS A 317 -18.59 32.66 -13.27
N PHE A 318 -18.96 31.41 -13.51
CA PHE A 318 -20.01 31.07 -14.46
C PHE A 318 -21.35 31.69 -14.08
N LEU A 319 -21.70 31.76 -12.79
CA LEU A 319 -22.89 32.48 -12.35
C LEU A 319 -22.80 33.98 -12.67
N VAL A 320 -21.65 34.61 -12.45
CA VAL A 320 -21.45 36.03 -12.78
C VAL A 320 -21.57 36.28 -14.29
N GLU A 321 -21.00 35.40 -15.12
CA GLU A 321 -21.15 35.44 -16.58
C GLU A 321 -22.60 35.18 -17.03
N ASP A 322 -23.30 34.25 -16.39
CA ASP A 322 -24.71 33.97 -16.66
C ASP A 322 -25.61 35.16 -16.31
N LEU A 323 -25.29 35.90 -15.24
CA LEU A 323 -25.98 37.15 -14.92
C LEU A 323 -25.78 38.22 -16.00
N ALA A 324 -24.58 38.31 -16.60
CA ALA A 324 -24.37 39.20 -17.74
C ALA A 324 -25.20 38.75 -18.97
N ASN A 325 -25.28 37.44 -19.23
CA ASN A 325 -26.14 36.90 -20.29
C ASN A 325 -27.63 37.13 -20.02
N PHE A 326 -28.05 37.08 -18.76
CA PHE A 326 -29.41 37.43 -18.35
C PHE A 326 -29.72 38.89 -18.68
N LEU A 327 -28.79 39.81 -18.43
CA LEU A 327 -28.93 41.21 -18.84
C LEU A 327 -29.03 41.36 -20.36
N ASN A 328 -28.29 40.57 -21.14
CA ASN A 328 -28.44 40.54 -22.60
C ASN A 328 -29.81 40.03 -23.04
N LYS A 329 -30.36 38.97 -22.41
CA LYS A 329 -31.72 38.49 -22.68
C LYS A 329 -32.77 39.57 -22.39
N LEU A 330 -32.60 40.34 -21.31
CA LEU A 330 -33.48 41.47 -21.00
C LEU A 330 -33.39 42.59 -22.06
N LYS A 331 -32.21 42.82 -22.64
CA LYS A 331 -32.04 43.75 -23.77
C LYS A 331 -32.75 43.24 -25.03
N GLU A 332 -32.61 41.96 -25.37
CA GLU A 332 -33.31 41.33 -26.51
C GLU A 332 -34.84 41.39 -26.36
N ALA A 333 -35.34 41.17 -25.15
CA ALA A 333 -36.76 41.28 -24.81
C ALA A 333 -37.27 42.74 -24.75
N LYS A 334 -36.43 43.74 -25.12
CA LYS A 334 -36.73 45.18 -25.02
C LYS A 334 -37.14 45.62 -23.61
N ALA A 335 -36.64 44.95 -22.59
CA ALA A 335 -36.78 45.38 -21.20
C ALA A 335 -35.73 46.44 -20.82
N MET A 336 -34.59 46.47 -21.52
CA MET A 336 -33.51 47.44 -21.26
C MET A 336 -32.96 47.96 -22.58
N GLU A 337 -32.59 49.24 -22.63
CA GLU A 337 -31.96 49.87 -23.79
C GLU A 337 -30.43 49.78 -23.68
N ASN A 338 -29.87 50.30 -22.58
CA ASN A 338 -28.43 50.39 -22.36
C ASN A 338 -28.04 50.08 -20.91
N ILE A 339 -26.77 49.68 -20.74
CA ILE A 339 -26.11 49.49 -19.45
C ILE A 339 -24.86 50.37 -19.46
N GLU A 340 -24.79 51.32 -18.55
CA GLU A 340 -23.67 52.27 -18.43
C GLU A 340 -23.04 52.17 -17.05
N VAL A 341 -21.71 52.27 -16.97
CA VAL A 341 -21.00 52.37 -15.70
C VAL A 341 -20.53 53.80 -15.53
N PHE A 342 -21.07 54.51 -14.53
CA PHE A 342 -20.69 55.88 -14.22
C PHE A 342 -20.40 56.01 -12.72
N GLN A 343 -19.20 56.49 -12.37
CA GLN A 343 -18.75 56.68 -10.98
C GLN A 343 -19.00 55.45 -10.09
N ASP A 344 -18.49 54.29 -10.51
CA ASP A 344 -18.61 53.01 -9.80
C ASP A 344 -20.05 52.49 -9.59
N ARG A 345 -21.03 53.06 -10.30
CA ARG A 345 -22.43 52.60 -10.30
C ARG A 345 -22.84 52.10 -11.67
N LEU A 346 -23.63 51.03 -11.67
CA LEU A 346 -24.20 50.44 -12.87
C LEU A 346 -25.60 51.02 -13.08
N PHE A 347 -25.76 51.80 -14.15
CA PHE A 347 -27.01 52.40 -14.58
C PHE A 347 -27.64 51.56 -15.69
N ILE A 348 -28.93 51.24 -15.53
CA ILE A 348 -29.72 50.49 -16.50
C ILE A 348 -30.80 51.43 -17.03
N THR A 349 -30.77 51.71 -18.32
CA THR A 349 -31.78 52.55 -18.98
C THR A 349 -32.92 51.67 -19.48
N THR A 350 -34.14 51.97 -19.07
CA THR A 350 -35.36 51.26 -19.51
C THR A 350 -36.08 52.05 -20.59
N PRO A 351 -36.61 51.39 -21.63
CA PRO A 351 -37.34 52.07 -22.69
C PRO A 351 -38.63 52.70 -22.19
N SER A 352 -38.95 53.89 -22.70
CA SER A 352 -40.19 54.60 -22.35
C SER A 352 -41.45 53.92 -22.90
N PHE A 353 -41.33 53.19 -24.02
CA PHE A 353 -42.43 52.45 -24.65
C PHE A 353 -41.94 51.06 -25.09
N SER A 354 -42.33 50.02 -24.35
CA SER A 354 -42.03 48.63 -24.69
C SER A 354 -43.17 47.70 -24.30
N ASP A 355 -43.54 46.79 -25.22
CA ASP A 355 -44.56 45.76 -24.98
C ASP A 355 -44.18 44.84 -23.81
N PHE A 356 -42.88 44.72 -23.49
CA PHE A 356 -42.39 43.94 -22.35
C PHE A 356 -43.00 44.37 -21.02
N TYR A 357 -43.30 45.66 -20.85
CA TYR A 357 -43.93 46.20 -19.63
C TYR A 357 -45.46 46.23 -19.68
N SER A 358 -46.05 45.84 -20.80
CA SER A 358 -47.50 45.82 -20.97
C SER A 358 -48.14 44.65 -20.19
N TYR A 359 -49.48 44.70 -20.07
CA TYR A 359 -50.27 43.59 -19.54
C TYR A 359 -50.22 42.33 -20.42
N ARG A 360 -49.71 42.40 -21.66
CA ARG A 360 -49.67 41.28 -22.60
C ARG A 360 -48.46 40.36 -22.39
N SER A 361 -47.38 40.85 -21.78
CA SER A 361 -46.12 40.12 -21.61
C SER A 361 -45.92 39.53 -20.21
N PHE A 362 -46.98 39.31 -19.41
CA PHE A 362 -46.85 38.72 -18.07
C PHE A 362 -46.16 37.35 -18.08
N ASP A 363 -46.51 36.47 -19.01
CA ASP A 363 -45.96 35.12 -19.08
C ASP A 363 -44.49 35.11 -19.52
N GLU A 364 -44.12 36.00 -20.45
CA GLU A 364 -42.75 36.19 -20.91
C GLU A 364 -41.84 36.69 -19.77
N ARG A 365 -42.28 37.72 -19.04
CA ARG A 365 -41.58 38.18 -17.82
C ARG A 365 -41.43 37.05 -16.81
N ARG A 366 -42.51 36.34 -16.51
CA ARG A 366 -42.48 35.22 -15.56
C ARG A 366 -41.49 34.15 -16.00
N LYS A 367 -41.46 33.79 -17.28
CA LYS A 367 -40.57 32.76 -17.83
C LYS A 367 -39.10 33.15 -17.68
N ILE A 368 -38.73 34.37 -18.11
CA ILE A 368 -37.35 34.87 -18.09
C ILE A 368 -36.81 34.92 -16.65
N PHE A 369 -37.57 35.49 -15.71
CA PHE A 369 -37.14 35.58 -14.32
C PHE A 369 -37.16 34.22 -13.61
N LYS A 370 -38.12 33.33 -13.93
CA LYS A 370 -38.17 31.98 -13.34
C LYS A 370 -36.98 31.11 -13.77
N GLU A 371 -36.54 31.21 -15.03
CA GLU A 371 -35.32 30.54 -15.50
C GLU A 371 -34.09 30.98 -14.70
N GLN A 372 -33.93 32.29 -14.48
CA GLN A 372 -32.80 32.84 -13.73
C GLN A 372 -32.83 32.44 -12.25
N VAL A 373 -34.00 32.48 -11.62
CA VAL A 373 -34.19 31.99 -10.23
C VAL A 373 -33.83 30.51 -10.12
N GLY A 374 -34.17 29.69 -11.12
CA GLY A 374 -33.79 28.28 -11.17
C GLY A 374 -32.28 28.07 -11.10
N LYS A 375 -31.52 28.78 -11.95
CA LYS A 375 -30.05 28.71 -11.98
C LYS A 375 -29.40 29.20 -10.69
N ILE A 376 -29.88 30.30 -10.12
CA ILE A 376 -29.38 30.82 -8.83
C ILE A 376 -29.63 29.79 -7.72
N ASN A 377 -30.82 29.19 -7.66
CA ASN A 377 -31.14 28.17 -6.65
C ASN A 377 -30.26 26.93 -6.80
N GLU A 378 -30.03 26.46 -8.02
CA GLU A 378 -29.13 25.35 -8.29
C GLU A 378 -27.70 25.66 -7.84
N TYR A 379 -27.18 26.85 -8.18
CA TYR A 379 -25.88 27.32 -7.70
C TYR A 379 -25.80 27.33 -6.18
N LEU A 380 -26.79 27.90 -5.48
CA LEU A 380 -26.81 28.00 -4.02
C LEU A 380 -26.83 26.62 -3.36
N LEU A 381 -27.64 25.69 -3.87
CA LEU A 381 -27.68 24.31 -3.39
C LEU A 381 -26.32 23.61 -3.57
N ASN A 382 -25.71 23.78 -4.75
CA ASN A 382 -24.41 23.21 -5.05
C ASN A 382 -23.28 23.86 -4.23
N GLU A 383 -23.38 25.16 -3.93
CA GLU A 383 -22.39 25.88 -3.11
C GLU A 383 -22.40 25.39 -1.66
N ILE A 384 -23.58 25.20 -1.07
CA ILE A 384 -23.72 24.58 0.26
C ILE A 384 -23.09 23.18 0.29
N ALA A 385 -23.26 22.40 -0.78
CA ALA A 385 -22.65 21.08 -0.89
C ALA A 385 -21.12 21.15 -0.99
N ARG A 386 -20.58 22.12 -1.75
CA ARG A 386 -19.14 22.37 -1.89
C ARG A 386 -18.51 22.88 -0.59
N GLU A 387 -19.19 23.77 0.12
CA GLU A 387 -18.79 24.28 1.44
C GLU A 387 -18.61 23.11 2.43
N LYS A 388 -19.66 22.31 2.63
CA LYS A 388 -19.62 21.12 3.52
C LYS A 388 -18.50 20.15 3.15
N LYS A 389 -18.28 19.93 1.85
CA LYS A 389 -17.19 19.06 1.36
C LYS A 389 -15.82 19.66 1.69
N THR A 390 -15.65 20.96 1.51
CA THR A 390 -14.43 21.71 1.80
C THR A 390 -14.11 21.67 3.29
N GLU A 391 -15.07 21.98 4.15
CA GLU A 391 -14.91 21.92 5.62
C GLU A 391 -14.52 20.52 6.09
N LYS A 392 -15.20 19.49 5.59
CA LYS A 392 -14.88 18.10 5.90
C LYS A 392 -13.44 17.77 5.52
N LYS A 393 -13.01 18.15 4.31
CA LYS A 393 -11.65 17.87 3.83
C LYS A 393 -10.58 18.68 4.53
N LEU A 394 -10.87 19.92 4.90
CA LEU A 394 -9.99 20.74 5.72
C LEU A 394 -9.81 20.13 7.11
N LYS A 395 -10.88 19.63 7.73
CA LYS A 395 -10.80 18.93 9.02
C LYS A 395 -10.03 17.62 8.93
N GLU A 396 -10.23 16.85 7.86
CA GLU A 396 -9.42 15.65 7.57
C GLU A 396 -7.93 16.00 7.41
N LEU A 397 -7.61 17.09 6.69
CA LEU A 397 -6.25 17.57 6.51
C LEU A 397 -5.61 17.98 7.85
N LYS A 398 -6.29 18.81 8.64
CA LYS A 398 -5.79 19.26 9.96
C LYS A 398 -5.49 18.07 10.89
N LYS A 399 -6.40 17.08 10.95
CA LYS A 399 -6.19 15.84 11.72
C LYS A 399 -5.01 15.02 11.21
N PHE A 400 -4.88 14.89 9.90
CA PHE A 400 -3.79 14.16 9.27
C PHE A 400 -2.43 14.80 9.57
N LEU A 401 -2.32 16.12 9.40
CA LEU A 401 -1.10 16.87 9.67
C LEU A 401 -0.73 16.77 11.14
N ALA A 402 -1.66 17.02 12.06
CA ALA A 402 -1.42 16.89 13.49
C ALA A 402 -0.87 15.49 13.85
N LYS A 403 -1.48 14.42 13.35
CA LYS A 403 -1.02 13.05 13.64
C LYS A 403 0.39 12.79 13.09
N ILE A 404 0.72 13.30 11.91
CA ILE A 404 2.03 13.08 11.31
C ILE A 404 3.10 13.87 12.02
N THR A 405 2.85 15.14 12.34
CA THR A 405 3.82 15.98 13.05
C THR A 405 4.17 15.42 14.42
N THR A 406 3.22 14.76 15.10
CA THR A 406 3.40 14.14 16.42
C THR A 406 4.39 12.97 16.46
N TYR A 407 4.60 12.22 15.37
CA TYR A 407 5.49 11.04 15.40
C TYR A 407 6.73 11.21 14.51
N SER A 408 6.84 12.35 13.81
CA SER A 408 7.86 12.57 12.81
C SER A 408 9.09 13.25 13.40
N ALA A 409 10.26 12.95 12.82
CA ALA A 409 11.46 13.73 13.10
C ALA A 409 11.31 15.18 12.57
N PRO A 410 11.97 16.18 13.20
CA PRO A 410 11.93 17.58 12.75
C PRO A 410 12.28 17.77 11.27
N GLN A 411 13.24 16.99 10.76
CA GLN A 411 13.62 17.01 9.35
C GLN A 411 12.45 16.64 8.42
N PHE A 412 11.66 15.63 8.78
CA PHE A 412 10.51 15.22 7.98
C PHE A 412 9.38 16.24 8.01
N VAL A 413 9.14 16.85 9.18
CA VAL A 413 8.14 17.93 9.30
C VAL A 413 8.53 19.12 8.43
N LYS A 414 9.81 19.52 8.44
CA LYS A 414 10.32 20.60 7.57
C LYS A 414 10.16 20.27 6.09
N ASP A 415 10.56 19.06 5.68
CA ASP A 415 10.42 18.60 4.29
C ASP A 415 8.94 18.52 3.83
N LEU A 416 8.02 18.24 4.76
CA LEU A 416 6.58 18.26 4.52
C LEU A 416 6.06 19.70 4.42
N GLU A 417 6.47 20.59 5.33
CA GLU A 417 6.11 22.01 5.31
C GLU A 417 6.55 22.67 4.00
N ASP A 418 7.79 22.46 3.58
CA ASP A 418 8.32 23.00 2.32
C ASP A 418 7.52 22.49 1.12
N TYR A 419 7.13 21.22 1.11
CA TYR A 419 6.31 20.67 0.02
C TYR A 419 4.89 21.23 0.01
N ILE A 420 4.25 21.34 1.18
CA ILE A 420 2.89 21.89 1.31
C ILE A 420 2.90 23.36 0.90
N GLY A 421 3.83 24.15 1.44
CA GLY A 421 4.00 25.56 1.12
C GLY A 421 4.17 25.77 -0.39
N ASN A 422 5.08 25.03 -1.03
CA ASN A 422 5.27 25.11 -2.47
C ASN A 422 4.06 24.65 -3.29
N SER A 423 3.28 23.68 -2.79
CA SER A 423 2.12 23.15 -3.51
C SER A 423 0.90 24.07 -3.40
N PHE A 424 0.65 24.64 -2.21
CA PHE A 424 -0.57 25.41 -1.93
C PHE A 424 -0.44 26.88 -2.36
N THR A 425 0.79 27.42 -2.43
CA THR A 425 1.04 28.79 -2.93
C THR A 425 0.88 28.91 -4.44
N ARG A 426 1.02 27.81 -5.20
CA ARG A 426 0.85 27.80 -6.67
C ARG A 426 -0.60 27.92 -7.14
N VAL A 427 -1.57 27.64 -6.27
CA VAL A 427 -2.99 27.65 -6.60
C VAL A 427 -3.68 28.67 -5.71
N SER A 428 -4.23 29.73 -6.31
CA SER A 428 -4.76 30.89 -5.55
C SER A 428 -5.81 30.50 -4.50
N VAL A 429 -6.66 29.51 -4.80
CA VAL A 429 -7.72 29.08 -3.88
C VAL A 429 -7.20 28.32 -2.66
N THR A 430 -5.96 27.80 -2.70
CA THR A 430 -5.36 27.06 -1.56
C THR A 430 -4.45 27.93 -0.70
N VAL A 431 -4.19 29.19 -1.06
CA VAL A 431 -3.39 30.11 -0.25
C VAL A 431 -4.00 30.31 1.14
N PRO A 432 -5.32 30.61 1.29
CA PRO A 432 -5.92 30.75 2.62
C PRO A 432 -5.88 29.43 3.42
N VAL A 433 -5.98 28.29 2.73
CA VAL A 433 -5.87 26.97 3.36
C VAL A 433 -4.50 26.76 3.99
N TYR A 434 -3.42 27.21 3.34
CA TYR A 434 -2.07 27.12 3.89
C TYR A 434 -1.93 27.97 5.17
N GLU A 435 -2.47 29.19 5.15
CA GLU A 435 -2.48 30.08 6.32
C GLU A 435 -3.19 29.44 7.53
N ASP A 436 -4.28 28.72 7.29
CA ASP A 436 -5.05 28.01 8.33
C ASP A 436 -4.33 26.79 8.94
N ILE A 437 -3.29 26.26 8.29
CA ILE A 437 -2.61 25.01 8.71
C ILE A 437 -1.14 25.20 9.06
N LYS A 438 -0.51 26.32 8.68
CA LYS A 438 0.93 26.56 8.90
C LYS A 438 1.32 26.43 10.38
N ASP A 439 0.44 26.83 11.30
CA ASP A 439 0.72 26.78 12.73
C ASP A 439 0.77 25.33 13.27
N ILE A 440 0.08 24.38 12.62
CA ILE A 440 0.15 22.95 12.96
C ILE A 440 1.55 22.41 12.66
N LEU A 441 2.20 22.92 11.61
CA LEU A 441 3.53 22.52 11.18
C LEU A 441 4.64 23.20 12.01
N LYS A 442 4.36 24.40 12.54
CA LYS A 442 5.30 25.19 13.35
C LYS A 442 5.28 24.88 14.84
N LYS A 443 4.19 24.31 15.37
CA LYS A 443 4.10 23.91 16.78
C LYS A 443 5.23 22.92 17.07
N ASP A 444 5.96 23.13 18.18
CA ASP A 444 7.13 22.32 18.56
C ASP A 444 6.90 20.85 18.21
N VAL A 445 7.73 20.35 17.30
CA VAL A 445 7.68 18.96 16.83
C VAL A 445 7.91 18.07 18.04
N SER A 446 6.85 17.69 18.72
CA SER A 446 6.89 16.63 19.72
C SER A 446 7.15 15.39 18.90
N SER A 447 8.39 14.89 18.88
CA SER A 447 8.63 13.50 18.52
C SER A 447 8.10 12.70 19.70
N GLU A 448 6.77 12.49 19.78
CA GLU A 448 6.18 11.75 20.89
C GLU A 448 6.83 10.38 20.99
N ILE A 449 7.09 9.98 22.23
CA ILE A 449 7.66 8.68 22.53
C ILE A 449 6.52 7.66 22.41
N PRO A 450 6.61 6.68 21.50
CA PRO A 450 5.50 5.75 21.28
C PRO A 450 5.42 4.71 22.40
N ASP A 451 4.19 4.37 22.77
CA ASP A 451 3.89 3.22 23.61
C ASP A 451 3.75 1.94 22.78
N LEU A 452 4.10 0.80 23.36
CA LEU A 452 3.86 -0.53 22.76
C LEU A 452 2.82 -1.30 23.55
N TRP A 453 1.74 -1.68 22.88
CA TRP A 453 0.65 -2.45 23.51
C TRP A 453 0.92 -3.95 23.45
N ASN A 454 0.23 -4.73 24.29
CA ASN A 454 0.46 -6.17 24.39
C ASN A 454 0.35 -6.90 23.03
N TYR A 455 -0.64 -6.55 22.20
CA TYR A 455 -0.84 -7.16 20.89
C TYR A 455 0.18 -6.74 19.82
N GLN A 456 0.97 -5.69 20.06
CA GLN A 456 2.03 -5.24 19.15
C GLN A 456 3.36 -5.94 19.42
N THR A 457 3.46 -6.71 20.50
CA THR A 457 4.69 -7.42 20.86
C THR A 457 4.48 -8.92 20.77
N LYS A 458 5.46 -9.64 20.23
CA LYS A 458 5.37 -11.10 20.04
C LYS A 458 5.10 -11.84 21.35
N LYS A 459 5.87 -11.53 22.40
CA LYS A 459 5.71 -12.13 23.73
C LYS A 459 4.37 -11.74 24.38
N GLY A 460 3.93 -10.48 24.22
CA GLY A 460 2.64 -10.04 24.74
C GLY A 460 1.46 -10.75 24.07
N LEU A 461 1.47 -10.86 22.75
CA LEU A 461 0.44 -11.56 22.00
C LEU A 461 0.45 -13.07 22.31
N ALA A 462 1.63 -13.69 22.44
CA ALA A 462 1.76 -15.08 22.87
C ALA A 462 1.13 -15.31 24.26
N LEU A 463 1.45 -14.47 25.25
CA LEU A 463 0.88 -14.56 26.60
C LEU A 463 -0.64 -14.33 26.60
N MET A 464 -1.14 -13.41 25.76
CA MET A 464 -2.58 -13.23 25.58
C MET A 464 -3.26 -14.49 25.05
N LEU A 465 -2.68 -15.13 24.03
CA LEU A 465 -3.22 -16.37 23.45
C LEU A 465 -3.17 -17.52 24.44
N ILE A 466 -2.06 -17.68 25.18
CA ILE A 466 -1.91 -18.68 26.25
C ILE A 466 -2.97 -18.47 27.32
N PHE A 467 -3.16 -17.22 27.77
CA PHE A 467 -4.18 -16.87 28.74
C PHE A 467 -5.58 -17.26 28.25
N MET A 468 -5.95 -16.84 27.03
CA MET A 468 -7.26 -17.15 26.43
C MET A 468 -7.49 -18.66 26.32
N LEU A 469 -6.46 -19.40 25.90
CA LEU A 469 -6.49 -20.86 25.77
C LEU A 469 -6.73 -21.52 27.14
N LEU A 470 -5.94 -21.18 28.16
CA LEU A 470 -6.08 -21.74 29.50
C LEU A 470 -7.42 -21.36 30.15
N PHE A 471 -7.88 -20.13 29.91
CA PHE A 471 -9.17 -19.65 30.41
C PHE A 471 -10.33 -20.47 29.86
N LEU A 472 -10.32 -20.76 28.55
CA LEU A 472 -11.35 -21.57 27.89
C LEU A 472 -11.54 -22.93 28.58
N PHE A 473 -10.45 -23.61 28.90
CA PHE A 473 -10.51 -24.91 29.58
C PHE A 473 -10.81 -24.78 31.08
N SER A 474 -10.35 -23.71 31.73
CA SER A 474 -10.63 -23.43 33.15
C SER A 474 -12.13 -23.31 33.44
N VAL A 475 -12.92 -22.72 32.52
CA VAL A 475 -14.37 -22.59 32.65
C VAL A 475 -15.11 -23.95 32.64
N THR A 476 -14.46 -25.01 32.16
CA THR A 476 -15.01 -26.38 32.21
C THR A 476 -14.89 -27.05 33.59
N LYS A 477 -14.16 -26.42 34.53
CA LYS A 477 -13.85 -26.92 35.88
C LYS A 477 -13.07 -28.25 35.93
N LYS A 478 -12.53 -28.71 34.80
CA LYS A 478 -11.63 -29.88 34.75
C LYS A 478 -10.20 -29.46 35.08
N TRP A 479 -10.01 -28.94 36.29
CA TRP A 479 -8.78 -28.27 36.71
C TRP A 479 -7.51 -29.12 36.56
N ILE A 480 -7.62 -30.43 36.76
CA ILE A 480 -6.51 -31.39 36.61
C ILE A 480 -5.94 -31.38 35.18
N MET A 481 -6.77 -31.12 34.15
CA MET A 481 -6.30 -31.02 32.76
C MET A 481 -5.51 -29.73 32.50
N VAL A 482 -5.84 -28.66 33.24
CA VAL A 482 -5.31 -27.31 32.98
C VAL A 482 -4.06 -27.03 33.79
N LEU A 483 -3.99 -27.54 35.03
CA LEU A 483 -2.95 -27.20 36.00
C LEU A 483 -1.52 -27.31 35.44
N PRO A 484 -1.09 -28.42 34.79
CA PRO A 484 0.28 -28.52 34.29
C PRO A 484 0.62 -27.44 33.26
N SER A 485 -0.33 -27.11 32.39
CA SER A 485 -0.16 -26.06 31.37
C SER A 485 -0.19 -24.66 31.98
N ALA A 486 -0.99 -24.45 33.03
CA ALA A 486 -1.02 -23.20 33.78
C ALA A 486 0.31 -22.96 34.55
N VAL A 487 0.85 -24.02 35.17
CA VAL A 487 2.18 -23.96 35.81
C VAL A 487 3.26 -23.63 34.78
N LEU A 488 3.27 -24.32 33.63
CA LEU A 488 4.18 -24.00 32.53
C LEU A 488 4.03 -22.54 32.07
N ALA A 489 2.80 -22.08 31.86
CA ALA A 489 2.53 -20.70 31.46
C ALA A 489 3.02 -19.67 32.50
N SER A 490 2.93 -19.98 33.80
CA SER A 490 3.47 -19.13 34.86
C SER A 490 5.00 -19.05 34.82
N VAL A 491 5.69 -20.16 34.58
CA VAL A 491 7.15 -20.18 34.39
C VAL A 491 7.55 -19.33 33.19
N LEU A 492 6.82 -19.46 32.08
CA LEU A 492 7.05 -18.67 30.86
C LEU A 492 6.73 -17.18 31.05
N ALA A 493 5.72 -16.86 31.85
CA ALA A 493 5.40 -15.48 32.25
C ALA A 493 6.56 -14.87 33.03
N VAL A 494 7.10 -15.56 34.04
CA VAL A 494 8.30 -15.13 34.79
C VAL A 494 9.50 -14.98 33.87
N HIS A 495 9.72 -15.92 32.94
CA HIS A 495 10.79 -15.79 31.95
C HIS A 495 10.62 -14.53 31.07
N SER A 496 9.38 -14.19 30.69
CA SER A 496 9.06 -12.94 29.98
C SER A 496 9.36 -11.70 30.83
N MET A 497 9.13 -11.76 32.14
CA MET A 497 9.47 -10.67 33.05
C MET A 497 10.98 -10.43 33.13
N ILE A 498 11.78 -11.50 33.17
CA ILE A 498 13.25 -11.42 33.23
C ILE A 498 13.81 -10.85 31.93
N ASN A 499 13.34 -11.39 30.80
CA ASN A 499 13.78 -10.99 29.45
C ASN A 499 12.92 -9.86 28.86
N HIS A 500 12.48 -8.90 29.67
CA HIS A 500 11.61 -7.80 29.22
C HIS A 500 12.32 -6.79 28.33
N ARG A 501 13.65 -6.63 28.46
CA ARG A 501 14.42 -5.66 27.66
C ARG A 501 14.46 -5.99 26.17
N GLU A 502 14.37 -7.26 25.82
CA GLU A 502 14.38 -7.74 24.43
C GLU A 502 12.95 -7.81 23.88
N VAL A 503 12.63 -6.87 22.98
CA VAL A 503 11.29 -6.69 22.42
C VAL A 503 11.30 -7.04 20.95
N SER A 504 10.43 -7.97 20.57
CA SER A 504 10.10 -8.31 19.20
C SER A 504 8.75 -7.67 18.86
N ILE A 505 8.77 -6.64 18.02
CA ILE A 505 7.62 -5.82 17.67
C ILE A 505 7.00 -6.32 16.37
N PHE A 506 5.73 -6.66 16.43
CA PHE A 506 4.92 -6.95 15.27
C PHE A 506 4.45 -5.65 14.61
N VAL A 507 4.91 -5.41 13.39
CA VAL A 507 4.54 -4.22 12.61
C VAL A 507 3.36 -4.51 11.69
N GLN A 508 3.49 -5.55 10.87
CA GLN A 508 2.48 -5.91 9.88
C GLN A 508 2.61 -7.39 9.50
N MET A 509 1.48 -8.00 9.15
CA MET A 509 1.42 -9.35 8.63
C MET A 509 2.30 -9.52 7.40
N GLY A 510 3.22 -10.49 7.45
CA GLY A 510 4.14 -10.79 6.36
C GLY A 510 5.30 -9.81 6.27
N ILE A 511 5.65 -9.12 7.36
CA ILE A 511 6.93 -8.42 7.53
C ILE A 511 7.58 -9.01 8.77
N LYS A 512 8.90 -9.25 8.75
CA LYS A 512 9.63 -9.68 9.94
C LYS A 512 9.41 -8.71 11.10
N ASP A 513 9.34 -9.26 12.31
CA ASP A 513 9.26 -8.46 13.52
C ASP A 513 10.52 -7.59 13.67
N ILE A 514 10.36 -6.41 14.26
CA ILE A 514 11.49 -5.54 14.59
C ILE A 514 11.99 -5.95 15.97
N GLU A 515 13.27 -6.30 16.05
CA GLU A 515 13.93 -6.62 17.31
C GLU A 515 14.63 -5.38 17.84
N ILE A 516 14.26 -4.95 19.05
CA ILE A 516 14.90 -3.85 19.76
C ILE A 516 15.27 -4.27 21.18
N THR A 517 16.27 -3.60 21.72
CA THR A 517 16.55 -3.60 23.15
C THR A 517 16.07 -2.27 23.72
N THR A 518 15.23 -2.30 24.74
CA THR A 518 14.64 -1.09 25.33
C THR A 518 14.84 -1.02 26.83
N ASN A 519 14.96 0.21 27.33
CA ASN A 519 14.92 0.53 28.76
C ASN A 519 13.59 1.17 29.19
N ALA A 520 12.58 1.14 28.33
CA ALA A 520 11.23 1.65 28.59
C ALA A 520 10.59 1.02 29.84
N PHE A 521 9.66 1.75 30.46
CA PHE A 521 8.92 1.23 31.61
C PHE A 521 8.06 0.03 31.19
N TYR A 522 8.17 -1.07 31.95
CA TYR A 522 7.49 -2.32 31.65
C TYR A 522 6.29 -2.57 32.57
N ASN A 523 5.12 -2.79 31.98
CA ASN A 523 3.91 -3.18 32.68
C ASN A 523 3.77 -4.71 32.72
N PHE A 524 3.87 -5.27 33.93
CA PHE A 524 3.78 -6.70 34.21
C PHE A 524 2.34 -7.27 34.28
N GLY A 525 1.33 -6.48 33.94
CA GLY A 525 -0.08 -6.85 34.14
C GLY A 525 -0.49 -8.17 33.47
N MET A 526 0.00 -8.43 32.26
CA MET A 526 -0.34 -9.66 31.52
C MET A 526 0.28 -10.91 32.16
N GLU A 527 1.53 -10.83 32.59
CA GLU A 527 2.22 -11.92 33.28
C GLU A 527 1.57 -12.22 34.63
N ILE A 528 1.19 -11.17 35.38
CA ILE A 528 0.46 -11.30 36.64
C ILE A 528 -0.88 -12.01 36.43
N LEU A 529 -1.63 -11.70 35.36
CA LEU A 529 -2.89 -12.39 35.05
C LEU A 529 -2.71 -13.89 34.80
N VAL A 530 -1.66 -14.28 34.08
CA VAL A 530 -1.34 -15.70 33.84
C VAL A 530 -1.01 -16.42 35.14
N ILE A 531 -0.25 -15.79 36.02
CA ILE A 531 0.09 -16.33 37.35
C ILE A 531 -1.17 -16.45 38.22
N LEU A 532 -2.03 -15.42 38.24
CA LEU A 532 -3.30 -15.44 38.98
C LEU A 532 -4.25 -16.54 38.49
N LEU A 533 -4.31 -16.77 37.17
CA LEU A 533 -5.08 -17.87 36.61
C LEU A 533 -4.60 -19.23 37.14
N THR A 534 -3.28 -19.40 37.27
CA THR A 534 -2.67 -20.61 37.82
C THR A 534 -3.02 -20.79 39.30
N ILE A 535 -2.94 -19.73 40.10
CA ILE A 535 -3.37 -19.74 41.51
C ILE A 535 -4.85 -20.13 41.63
N LEU A 536 -5.73 -19.58 40.77
CA LEU A 536 -7.14 -19.94 40.74
C LEU A 536 -7.36 -21.41 40.37
N THR A 537 -6.59 -21.95 39.41
CA THR A 537 -6.70 -23.37 39.03
C THR A 537 -6.31 -24.29 40.18
N ILE A 538 -5.25 -23.97 40.94
CA ILE A 538 -4.84 -24.70 42.15
C ILE A 538 -5.95 -24.64 43.21
N TYR A 539 -6.48 -23.45 43.46
CA TYR A 539 -7.56 -23.25 44.43
C TYR A 539 -8.83 -24.03 44.06
N GLY A 540 -9.18 -24.09 42.77
CA GLY A 540 -10.30 -24.90 42.27
C GLY A 540 -10.15 -26.39 42.57
N ILE A 541 -8.92 -26.92 42.47
CA ILE A 541 -8.60 -28.32 42.81
C ILE A 541 -8.74 -28.54 44.32
N LEU A 542 -8.15 -27.67 45.14
CA LEU A 542 -8.13 -27.80 46.59
C LEU A 542 -9.54 -27.77 47.20
N LYS A 543 -10.46 -26.98 46.64
CA LYS A 543 -11.85 -26.92 47.08
C LYS A 543 -12.73 -28.08 46.62
N LYS A 544 -12.18 -29.06 45.91
CA LYS A 544 -12.93 -30.18 45.31
C LYS A 544 -14.15 -29.72 44.50
N GLU A 545 -14.06 -28.58 43.82
CA GLU A 545 -15.03 -28.21 42.77
C GLU A 545 -14.74 -29.01 41.48
N VAL A 546 -14.55 -30.32 41.61
CA VAL A 546 -14.20 -31.28 40.54
C VAL A 546 -15.43 -31.61 39.69
#